data_AF-A0A925YH41-F1
#
_entry.id   AF-A0A925YH41-F1
#
_cell.length_a   1.000
_cell.length_b   1.000
_cell.length_c   1.000
_cell.angle_alpha   90.00
_cell.angle_beta   90.00
_cell.angle_gamma   90.00
#
_symmetry.space_group_name_H-M   'P 1'
#
loop_
_entity.id
_entity.type
_entity.pdbx_description
1 polymer ?
#
loop_
_entity_poly.entity_id
_entity_poly.type
_entity_poly.pdbx_seq_one_letter_code
_entity_poly.pdbx_strand_id
1 'polypeptide(L)' 'MQESPANPRAQLHYIRDMLEQLKAISTASGSPFLFYLIDMAHQEAAKELQRRDALPSRREGHPTV' A
#
# COMPACT_ATOMS: atom_id res chain seq x y z
N MET A 1 21.33 4.46 4.82
CA MET A 1 21.23 4.83 3.39
C MET A 1 19.82 4.50 2.95
N GLN A 2 19.07 5.49 2.47
CA GLN A 2 17.71 5.32 1.95
C GLN A 2 17.81 4.49 0.67
N GLU A 3 17.47 3.20 0.76
CA GLU A 3 17.25 2.39 -0.44
C GLU A 3 15.97 2.89 -1.11
N SER A 4 16.14 3.54 -2.26
CA SER A 4 15.07 3.81 -3.21
C SER A 4 14.25 2.52 -3.41
N PRO A 5 12.92 2.52 -3.30
CA PRO A 5 12.21 1.28 -3.12
C PRO A 5 11.95 0.69 -4.50
N ALA A 6 12.90 -0.09 -5.01
CA ALA A 6 12.81 -0.71 -6.33
C ALA A 6 11.63 -1.70 -6.45
N ASN A 7 10.92 -1.99 -5.36
CA ASN A 7 9.72 -2.81 -5.35
C ASN A 7 8.47 -2.01 -4.94
N PRO A 8 7.68 -1.53 -5.91
CA PRO A 8 6.42 -0.83 -5.67
C PRO A 8 5.39 -1.62 -4.84
N ARG A 9 5.49 -2.96 -4.79
CA ARG A 9 4.65 -3.79 -3.91
C ARG A 9 5.08 -3.67 -2.44
N ALA A 10 6.38 -3.68 -2.18
CA ALA A 10 6.92 -3.50 -0.83
C ALA A 10 6.56 -2.12 -0.25
N GLN A 11 6.57 -1.08 -1.08
CA GLN A 11 6.10 0.26 -0.70
C GLN A 11 4.63 0.25 -0.26
N LEU A 12 3.76 -0.41 -1.01
CA LEU A 12 2.34 -0.47 -0.71
C LEU A 12 2.04 -1.25 0.57
N HIS A 13 2.78 -2.34 0.83
CA HIS A 13 2.70 -3.03 2.12
C HIS A 13 3.12 -2.12 3.28
N TYR A 14 4.26 -1.43 3.14
CA TYR A 14 4.72 -0.47 4.14
C TYR A 14 3.69 0.64 4.41
N ILE A 15 3.12 1.23 3.36
CA ILE A 15 2.09 2.28 3.48
C ILE A 15 0.84 1.74 4.17
N ARG A 16 0.37 0.54 3.79
CA ARG A 16 -0.80 -0.09 4.42
C ARG A 16 -0.58 -0.30 5.92
N ASP A 17 0.55 -0.88 6.31
CA ASP A 17 0.84 -1.20 7.71
C ASP A 17 1.01 0.10 8.54
N MET A 18 1.58 1.16 7.95
CA MET A 18 1.65 2.48 8.57
C MET A 18 0.25 3.10 8.77
N LEU A 19 -0.65 2.97 7.79
CA LEU A 19 -2.02 3.48 7.90
C LEU A 19 -2.82 2.74 8.97
N GLU A 20 -2.60 1.43 9.14
CA GLU A 20 -3.21 0.66 10.23
C GLU A 20 -2.77 1.18 11.61
N GLN A 21 -1.48 1.48 11.79
CA GLN A 21 -0.97 2.08 13.02
C GLN A 21 -1.54 3.49 13.25
N LEU A 22 -1.59 4.33 12.21
CA LEU A 22 -2.17 5.67 12.29
C LEU A 22 -3.65 5.63 12.64
N LYS A 23 -4.39 4.64 12.15
CA LYS A 23 -5.81 4.45 12.46
C LYS A 23 -6.01 4.21 13.95
N ALA A 24 -5.19 3.35 14.56
CA ALA A 24 -5.22 3.06 15.99
C ALA A 24 -4.92 4.29 16.87
N ILE A 25 -4.10 5.23 16.38
CA ILE A 25 -3.79 6.48 17.10
C ILE A 25 -4.87 7.54 16.86
N SER A 26 -5.45 7.57 15.66
CA SER A 26 -6.47 8.57 15.28
C SER A 26 -7.77 8.47 16.07
N THR A 27 -8.11 7.29 16.59
CA THR A 27 -9.25 7.12 17.50
C THR A 27 -9.04 7.86 18.82
N ALA A 28 -7.79 7.98 19.28
CA ALA A 28 -7.45 8.70 20.51
C ALA A 28 -7.42 10.24 20.33
N SER A 29 -7.30 10.74 19.09
CA SER A 29 -7.29 12.19 18.82
C SER A 29 -8.69 12.82 18.83
N GLY A 30 -9.75 12.02 18.93
CA GLY A 30 -11.13 12.50 18.99
C GLY A 30 -11.63 13.14 17.69
N SER A 31 -10.94 12.91 16.56
CA SER A 31 -11.34 13.42 15.24
C SER A 31 -11.89 12.28 14.35
N PRO A 32 -13.22 12.12 14.26
CA PRO A 32 -13.84 11.10 13.41
C PRO A 32 -13.48 11.27 11.93
N PHE A 33 -13.25 12.51 11.52
CA PHE A 33 -12.87 12.85 10.14
C PHE A 33 -11.46 12.33 9.81
N LEU A 34 -10.49 12.48 10.71
CA LEU A 34 -9.14 11.95 10.50
C LEU A 34 -9.15 10.42 10.44
N PHE A 35 -9.89 9.77 11.34
CA PHE A 35 -10.08 8.32 11.30
C PHE A 35 -10.66 7.85 9.96
N TYR A 36 -11.68 8.54 9.46
CA TYR A 36 -12.30 8.23 8.17
C TYR A 36 -11.31 8.36 7.00
N LEU A 37 -10.50 9.43 6.97
CA LEU A 37 -9.49 9.62 5.91
C LEU A 37 -8.42 8.52 5.94
N ILE A 38 -7.96 8.13 7.13
CA ILE A 38 -6.97 7.05 7.27
C ILE A 38 -7.56 5.71 6.84
N ASP A 39 -8.80 5.42 7.23
CA ASP A 39 -9.48 4.20 6.82
C ASP A 39 -9.66 4.12 5.29
N MET A 40 -10.06 5.23 4.66
CA MET A 40 -10.17 5.32 3.20
C MET A 40 -8.82 5.06 2.53
N ALA A 41 -7.74 5.70 3.00
CA ALA A 41 -6.40 5.49 2.45
C ALA A 41 -5.94 4.03 2.61
N HIS A 42 -6.26 3.39 3.74
CA HIS A 42 -5.94 1.98 4.00
C HIS A 42 -6.66 1.07 3.00
N GLN A 43 -7.95 1.30 2.76
CA GLN A 43 -8.72 0.53 1.79
C GLN A 43 -8.19 0.69 0.36
N GLU A 44 -7.80 1.89 -0.06
CA GLU A 44 -7.22 2.12 -1.39
C GLU A 44 -5.87 1.43 -1.56
N ALA A 45 -5.00 1.45 -0.54
CA ALA A 45 -3.74 0.71 -0.56
C ALA A 45 -3.97 -0.81 -0.68
N ALA A 46 -4.97 -1.36 0.02
CA ALA A 46 -5.34 -2.76 -0.08
C ALA A 46 -5.87 -3.14 -1.47
N LYS A 47 -6.72 -2.31 -2.08
CA LYS A 47 -7.22 -2.51 -3.46
C LYS A 47 -6.09 -2.43 -4.49
N GLU A 48 -5.13 -1.52 -4.32
CA GLU A 48 -3.97 -1.40 -5.18
C GLU A 48 -3.10 -2.67 -5.14
N LEU A 49 -2.84 -3.20 -3.95
CA LEU A 49 -2.13 -4.47 -3.77
C LEU A 49 -2.86 -5.62 -4.47
N GLN A 50 -4.18 -5.75 -4.28
CA GLN A 50 -4.99 -6.75 -4.97
C GLN A 50 -4.92 -6.61 -6.49
N ARG A 51 -4.97 -5.38 -7.02
CA ARG A 51 -4.89 -5.15 -8.47
C ARG A 51 -3.55 -5.56 -9.05
N ARG A 52 -2.45 -5.31 -8.32
CA ARG A 52 -1.10 -5.70 -8.72
C ARG A 52 -0.86 -7.19 -8.61
N ASP A 53 -1.46 -7.85 -7.62
CA ASP A 53 -1.39 -9.29 -7.45
C ASP A 53 -2.25 -10.03 -8.50
N ALA A 54 -3.35 -9.42 -8.95
CA ALA A 54 -4.23 -9.95 -10.00
C ALA A 54 -3.68 -9.73 -11.42
N LEU A 55 -2.75 -8.80 -11.63
CA LEU A 55 -2.06 -8.63 -12.89
C LEU A 55 -0.97 -9.71 -13.00
N PRO A 56 -1.04 -10.64 -13.97
CA PRO A 56 0.04 -11.59 -14.16
C PRO A 56 1.30 -10.80 -14.49
N SER A 57 2.39 -11.06 -13.77
CA SER A 57 3.74 -10.64 -14.17
C SER A 57 3.89 -10.99 -15.64
N ARG A 58 3.83 -9.98 -16.52
CA ARG A 58 4.06 -10.15 -17.95
C ARG A 58 5.49 -10.67 -18.04
N ARG A 59 5.61 -11.99 -18.21
CA ARG A 59 6.88 -12.70 -18.34
C ARG A 59 7.76 -11.91 -19.29
N GLU A 60 8.95 -11.58 -18.81
CA GLU A 60 10.05 -11.15 -19.66
C GLU A 60 10.19 -12.17 -20.79
N GLY A 61 9.72 -11.78 -21.97
CA GLY A 61 9.91 -12.54 -23.19
C GLY A 61 11.36 -12.36 -23.59
N HIS A 62 12.19 -13.34 -23.20
CA HIS A 62 13.51 -13.54 -23.74
C HIS A 62 13.39 -13.72 -25.26
N PRO A 63 13.95 -12.83 -26.12
CA PRO A 63 14.08 -13.15 -27.52
C PRO A 63 15.34 -14.00 -27.69
N THR A 64 15.15 -15.30 -27.83
CA THR A 64 16.17 -16.19 -28.39
C THR A 64 16.19 -15.98 -29.90
N VAL A 65 17.15 -15.20 -30.41
CA VAL A 65 17.71 -15.34 -31.76
C VAL A 65 19.20 -15.05 -31.70
#